data_AF-A0A2A3X412-F1
#
_entry.id   AF-A0A2A3X412-F1
#
_cell.length_a   1.000
_cell.length_b   1.000
_cell.length_c   1.000
_cell.angle_alpha   90.00
_cell.angle_beta   90.00
_cell.angle_gamma   90.00
#
_symmetry.space_group_name_H-M   'P 1'
#
loop_
_entity.id
_entity.type
_entity.pdbx_description
1 polymer ?
#
loop_
_entity_poly.entity_id
_entity_poly.type
_entity_poly.pdbx_seq_one_letter_code
_entity_poly.pdbx_strand_id
1 'polypeptide(L)'
;MRILSLTVLGLVGAVLIVLGVAVSWQRTLIPGALDGTVRNIMTFEVDQPGVDDWVSLSVDDSETTTGNDALMCLRDGSTATKSAFSRQVYVDGVPCELPFPRQAVADTIVPLLLAGIFASIVLSKRRRRNAGVLLGGDS
;
A
#
# COMPACT_ATOMS: atom_id res chain seq x y z
N MET A 1 -22.68 27.30 -2.51
CA MET A 1 -22.96 25.88 -2.15
C MET A 1 -22.23 24.84 -2.99
N ARG A 2 -22.28 24.83 -4.34
CA ARG A 2 -21.67 23.77 -5.18
C ARG A 2 -20.15 23.53 -5.02
N ILE A 3 -19.37 24.57 -4.72
CA ILE A 3 -17.91 24.47 -4.55
C ILE A 3 -17.55 23.73 -3.25
N LEU A 4 -18.31 23.97 -2.17
CA LEU A 4 -18.10 23.32 -0.87
C LEU A 4 -18.30 21.80 -0.97
N SER A 5 -19.29 21.34 -1.74
CA SER A 5 -19.53 19.92 -1.98
C SER A 5 -18.41 19.25 -2.78
N LEU A 6 -17.82 19.92 -3.76
CA LEU A 6 -16.72 19.36 -4.56
C LEU A 6 -15.41 19.25 -3.75
N THR A 7 -15.10 20.24 -2.92
CA THR A 7 -13.93 20.20 -2.02
C THR A 7 -14.08 19.12 -0.95
N VAL A 8 -15.27 18.96 -0.38
CA VAL A 8 -15.54 17.90 0.61
C VAL A 8 -15.45 16.53 -0.05
N LEU A 9 -16.04 16.34 -1.24
CA LEU A 9 -15.96 15.07 -1.96
C LEU A 9 -14.52 14.70 -2.33
N GLY A 10 -13.72 15.69 -2.77
CA GLY A 10 -12.31 15.50 -3.07
C GLY A 10 -11.49 15.12 -1.83
N LEU A 11 -11.76 15.75 -0.69
CA LEU A 11 -11.06 15.45 0.56
C LEU A 11 -11.43 14.06 1.09
N VAL A 12 -12.72 13.70 1.07
CA VAL A 12 -13.18 12.35 1.43
C VAL A 12 -12.55 11.30 0.50
N GLY A 13 -12.53 11.55 -0.82
CA GLY A 13 -11.88 10.66 -1.78
C GLY A 13 -10.38 10.48 -1.50
N ALA A 14 -9.67 11.56 -1.19
CA ALA A 14 -8.25 11.50 -0.84
C ALA A 14 -8.01 10.69 0.44
N VAL A 15 -8.83 10.89 1.48
CA VAL A 15 -8.74 10.11 2.72
C VAL A 15 -8.97 8.63 2.47
N LEU A 16 -9.98 8.27 1.66
CA LEU A 16 -10.26 6.88 1.31
C LEU A 16 -9.11 6.24 0.52
N ILE A 17 -8.47 6.97 -0.40
CA ILE A 17 -7.29 6.49 -1.11
C ILE A 17 -6.14 6.23 -0.13
N VAL A 18 -5.85 7.19 0.76
CA VAL A 18 -4.77 7.04 1.76
C VAL A 18 -5.02 5.85 2.67
N LEU A 19 -6.26 5.67 3.15
CA LEU A 19 -6.64 4.52 3.97
C LEU A 19 -6.52 3.20 3.21
N GLY A 20 -6.97 3.16 1.95
CA GLY A 20 -6.83 1.96 1.10
C GLY A 20 -5.37 1.57 0.89
N VAL A 21 -4.51 2.56 0.61
CA VAL A 21 -3.06 2.36 0.53
C VAL A 21 -2.51 1.85 1.85
N ALA A 22 -2.80 2.51 2.97
CA ALA A 22 -2.30 2.09 4.27
C ALA A 22 -2.68 0.64 4.59
N VAL A 23 -3.95 0.26 4.35
CA VAL A 23 -4.43 -1.12 4.55
C VAL A 23 -3.70 -2.09 3.63
N SER A 24 -3.51 -1.77 2.35
CA SER A 24 -2.82 -2.65 1.41
C SER A 24 -1.36 -2.90 1.83
N TRP A 25 -0.66 -1.86 2.31
CA TRP A 25 0.71 -2.00 2.78
C TRP A 25 0.84 -2.70 4.14
N GLN A 26 -0.16 -2.60 5.02
CA GLN A 26 -0.21 -3.34 6.30
C GLN A 26 -0.24 -4.85 6.14
N ARG A 27 -0.66 -5.33 4.96
CA ARG A 27 -0.69 -6.76 4.60
C ARG A 27 0.69 -7.30 4.21
N THR A 28 1.67 -6.40 4.08
CA THR A 28 3.06 -6.74 3.75
C THR A 28 3.90 -6.69 5.01
N LEU A 29 5.03 -7.41 5.01
CA LEU A 29 5.98 -7.35 6.12
C LEU A 29 6.82 -6.05 6.14
N ILE A 30 6.69 -5.18 5.12
CA ILE A 30 7.49 -3.96 4.96
C ILE A 30 7.33 -2.96 6.12
N PRO A 31 6.13 -2.54 6.54
CA PRO A 31 5.98 -1.59 7.64
C PRO A 31 6.41 -2.16 9.00
N GLY A 32 6.31 -3.48 9.21
CA GLY A 32 6.67 -4.13 10.48
C GLY A 32 8.18 -4.15 10.73
N ALA A 33 8.59 -4.03 11.99
CA ALA A 33 9.95 -4.38 12.42
C ALA A 33 9.96 -5.82 12.93
N LEU A 34 11.05 -6.55 12.70
CA LEU A 34 11.28 -7.86 13.30
C LEU A 34 12.57 -7.82 14.11
N ASP A 35 12.55 -8.42 15.28
CA ASP A 35 13.74 -8.66 16.09
C ASP A 35 13.44 -9.86 16.98
N GLY A 36 13.95 -11.05 16.61
CA GLY A 36 13.68 -12.25 17.38
C GLY A 36 13.83 -13.56 16.63
N THR A 37 13.38 -14.64 17.26
CA THR A 37 13.39 -15.99 16.67
C THR A 37 12.05 -16.29 16.02
N VAL A 38 12.07 -16.71 14.76
CA VAL A 38 10.89 -17.23 14.06
C VAL A 38 10.56 -18.59 14.64
N ARG A 39 9.41 -18.70 15.32
CA ARG A 39 9.02 -19.93 16.03
C ARG A 39 8.00 -20.76 15.27
N ASN A 40 7.14 -20.11 14.49
CA ASN A 40 6.06 -20.77 13.80
C ASN A 40 5.67 -19.99 12.54
N ILE A 41 5.65 -20.69 11.42
CA ILE A 41 5.16 -20.21 10.15
C ILE A 41 3.92 -21.05 9.80
N MET A 42 2.74 -20.45 9.94
CA MET A 42 1.48 -21.08 9.53
C MET A 42 0.98 -20.45 8.24
N THR A 43 0.87 -21.23 7.18
CA THR A 43 0.24 -20.82 5.91
C THR A 43 -1.27 -21.04 5.99
N PHE A 44 -2.04 -19.98 5.84
CA PHE A 44 -3.48 -19.98 5.67
C PHE A 44 -3.81 -19.78 4.20
N GLU A 45 -4.35 -20.82 3.57
CA GLU A 45 -4.90 -20.72 2.21
C GLU A 45 -6.23 -19.95 2.29
N VAL A 46 -6.34 -18.81 1.58
CA VAL A 46 -7.53 -17.95 1.68
C VAL A 46 -8.47 -18.08 0.49
N ASP A 47 -7.96 -18.23 -0.74
CA ASP A 47 -8.83 -18.30 -1.93
C ASP A 47 -8.27 -19.18 -3.07
N GLN A 48 -6.96 -19.12 -3.34
CA GLN A 48 -6.28 -19.96 -4.34
C GLN A 48 -4.93 -20.48 -3.83
N PRO A 49 -4.69 -21.81 -3.81
CA PRO A 49 -3.46 -22.38 -3.30
C PRO A 49 -2.23 -21.84 -4.04
N GLY A 50 -1.25 -21.32 -3.28
CA GLY A 50 0.01 -20.80 -3.81
C GLY A 50 -0.05 -19.41 -4.43
N VAL A 51 -1.23 -18.77 -4.52
CA VAL A 51 -1.39 -17.43 -5.11
C VAL A 51 -1.79 -16.39 -4.06
N ASP A 52 -2.79 -16.70 -3.24
CA ASP A 52 -3.36 -15.77 -2.24
C ASP A 52 -3.24 -16.34 -0.81
N ASP A 53 -2.13 -17.01 -0.52
CA ASP A 53 -1.87 -17.57 0.79
C ASP A 53 -1.33 -16.49 1.74
N TRP A 54 -1.94 -16.42 2.90
CA TRP A 54 -1.47 -15.60 4.00
C TRP A 54 -0.59 -16.44 4.90
N VAL A 55 0.45 -15.84 5.43
CA VAL A 55 1.33 -16.49 6.38
C VAL A 55 1.20 -15.77 7.70
N SER A 56 0.79 -16.50 8.74
CA SER A 56 1.02 -16.03 10.09
C SER A 56 2.41 -16.44 10.53
N LEU A 57 3.16 -15.45 10.98
CA LEU A 57 4.54 -15.57 11.39
C LEU A 57 4.63 -15.21 12.87
N SER A 58 5.01 -16.18 13.68
CA SER A 58 5.28 -15.98 15.09
C SER A 58 6.77 -15.70 15.28
N VAL A 59 7.08 -14.49 15.73
CA VAL A 59 8.43 -14.08 16.13
C VAL A 59 8.42 -13.88 17.64
N ASP A 60 9.12 -14.76 18.34
CA ASP A 60 9.06 -14.91 19.79
C ASP A 60 7.60 -14.97 20.31
N ASP A 61 7.12 -13.93 21.02
CA ASP A 61 5.76 -13.87 21.57
C ASP A 61 4.79 -13.00 20.73
N SER A 62 5.25 -12.48 19.58
CA SER A 62 4.45 -11.65 18.69
C SER A 62 4.02 -12.43 17.44
N GLU A 63 2.74 -12.35 17.11
CA GLU A 63 2.18 -12.90 15.87
C GLU A 63 1.98 -11.77 14.85
N THR A 64 2.35 -12.02 13.59
CA THR A 64 2.17 -11.07 12.50
C THR A 64 1.73 -11.81 11.24
N THR A 65 0.66 -11.34 10.62
CA THR A 65 0.20 -11.88 9.34
C THR A 65 0.79 -11.10 8.18
N THR A 66 1.35 -11.81 7.21
CA THR A 66 1.99 -11.25 6.01
C THR A 66 1.64 -12.09 4.77
N GLY A 67 1.98 -11.60 3.59
CA GLY A 67 1.98 -12.41 2.38
C GLY A 67 2.99 -13.55 2.40
N ASN A 68 2.77 -14.53 1.53
CA ASN A 68 3.64 -15.69 1.29
C ASN A 68 5.06 -15.30 0.82
N ASP A 69 5.24 -14.09 0.31
CA ASP A 69 6.55 -13.56 -0.08
C ASP A 69 7.59 -13.55 1.06
N ALA A 70 7.13 -13.49 2.30
CA ALA A 70 7.99 -13.60 3.48
C ALA A 70 8.71 -14.97 3.61
N LEU A 71 8.13 -16.05 3.07
CA LEU A 71 8.71 -17.41 3.12
C LEU A 71 9.97 -17.57 2.28
N MET A 72 10.23 -16.64 1.36
CA MET A 72 11.48 -16.67 0.57
C MET A 72 12.72 -16.46 1.44
N CYS A 73 12.58 -15.69 2.53
CA CYS A 73 13.67 -15.34 3.42
C CYS A 73 13.56 -16.04 4.78
N LEU A 74 12.35 -16.09 5.37
CA LEU A 74 12.15 -16.53 6.74
C LEU A 74 11.94 -18.04 6.81
N ARG A 75 12.53 -18.66 7.84
CA ARG A 75 12.42 -20.11 8.10
C ARG A 75 12.14 -20.35 9.58
N ASP A 76 11.42 -21.42 9.89
CA ASP A 76 11.21 -21.82 11.27
C ASP A 76 12.56 -22.10 11.97
N GLY A 77 12.69 -21.56 13.19
CA GLY A 77 13.88 -21.65 14.03
C GLY A 77 14.97 -20.63 13.72
N SER A 78 14.84 -19.83 12.65
CA SER A 78 15.84 -18.81 12.31
C SER A 78 15.69 -17.54 13.12
N THR A 79 16.80 -16.85 13.36
CA THR A 79 16.80 -15.51 13.98
C THR A 79 16.65 -14.46 12.89
N ALA A 80 15.64 -13.59 12.99
CA ALA A 80 15.32 -12.59 11.99
C ALA A 80 15.37 -11.18 12.58
N THR A 81 16.11 -10.28 11.93
CA THR A 81 16.13 -8.86 12.27
C THR A 81 15.80 -8.01 11.05
N LYS A 82 14.95 -7.00 11.24
CA LYS A 82 14.45 -6.13 10.18
C LYS A 82 14.00 -4.80 10.76
N SER A 83 14.39 -3.70 10.12
CA SER A 83 13.87 -2.37 10.43
C SER A 83 12.48 -2.12 9.85
N ALA A 84 11.70 -1.27 10.53
CA ALA A 84 10.42 -0.80 10.02
C ALA A 84 10.59 -0.07 8.68
N PHE A 85 9.60 -0.23 7.79
CA PHE A 85 9.59 0.34 6.43
C PHE A 85 10.78 -0.07 5.53
N SER A 86 11.43 -1.19 5.86
CA SER A 86 12.50 -1.78 5.04
C SER A 86 12.00 -3.05 4.34
N ARG A 87 12.67 -3.41 3.24
CA ARG A 87 12.54 -4.72 2.57
C ARG A 87 13.68 -5.67 2.94
N GLN A 88 14.73 -5.14 3.58
CA GLN A 88 15.90 -5.92 3.96
C GLN A 88 15.66 -6.60 5.31
N VAL A 89 15.79 -7.92 5.31
CA VAL A 89 15.75 -8.79 6.47
C VAL A 89 17.13 -9.40 6.63
N TYR A 90 17.60 -9.58 7.85
CA TYR A 90 18.78 -10.38 8.15
C TYR A 90 18.32 -11.66 8.85
N VAL A 91 18.60 -12.81 8.25
CA VAL A 91 18.23 -14.12 8.76
C VAL A 91 19.51 -14.86 9.14
N ASP A 92 19.68 -15.17 10.42
CA ASP A 92 20.92 -15.74 10.98
C ASP A 92 22.18 -14.96 10.55
N GLY A 93 22.05 -13.62 10.49
CA GLY A 93 23.11 -12.70 10.07
C GLY A 93 23.29 -12.55 8.55
N VAL A 94 22.58 -13.33 7.73
CA VAL A 94 22.65 -13.24 6.27
C VAL A 94 21.58 -12.28 5.73
N PRO A 95 21.95 -11.28 4.91
CA PRO A 95 20.96 -10.39 4.32
C PRO A 95 20.10 -11.11 3.28
N CYS A 96 18.79 -10.90 3.36
CA CYS A 96 17.78 -11.34 2.40
C CYS A 96 16.84 -10.18 2.10
N GLU A 97 16.53 -9.97 0.81
CA GLU A 97 15.65 -8.88 0.38
C GLU A 97 14.27 -9.44 0.04
N LEU A 98 13.24 -8.98 0.74
CA LEU A 98 11.86 -9.31 0.43
C LEU A 98 11.49 -8.75 -0.95
N PRO A 99 10.71 -9.47 -1.78
CA PRO A 99 10.33 -8.97 -3.10
C PRO A 99 9.48 -7.70 -2.99
N PHE A 100 9.32 -6.99 -4.11
CA PHE A 100 8.39 -5.86 -4.15
C PHE A 100 6.95 -6.36 -4.08
N PRO A 101 6.10 -5.81 -3.17
CA PRO A 101 4.71 -6.23 -3.03
C PRO A 101 3.89 -5.66 -4.19
N ARG A 102 3.84 -6.41 -5.30
CA ARG A 102 3.24 -5.95 -6.57
C ARG A 102 1.79 -5.47 -6.40
N GLN A 103 0.99 -6.18 -5.60
CA GLN A 103 -0.40 -5.79 -5.31
C GLN A 103 -0.45 -4.46 -4.56
N ALA A 104 0.29 -4.31 -3.44
CA ALA A 104 0.32 -3.04 -2.70
C ALA A 104 0.83 -1.86 -3.52
N VAL A 105 1.81 -2.10 -4.40
CA VAL A 105 2.30 -1.09 -5.35
C VAL A 105 1.21 -0.73 -6.37
N ALA A 106 0.51 -1.70 -6.95
CA ALA A 106 -0.58 -1.46 -7.89
C ALA A 106 -1.74 -0.69 -7.24
N ASP A 107 -2.13 -1.09 -6.03
CA ASP A 107 -3.16 -0.43 -5.20
C ASP A 107 -2.79 1.01 -4.82
N THR A 108 -1.51 1.35 -4.88
CA THR A 108 -1.03 2.71 -4.66
C THR A 108 -1.00 3.52 -5.96
N ILE A 109 -0.41 2.95 -7.02
CA ILE A 109 -0.16 3.67 -8.27
C ILE A 109 -1.47 3.93 -9.02
N VAL A 110 -2.38 2.95 -9.12
CA VAL A 110 -3.59 3.07 -9.92
C VAL A 110 -4.51 4.18 -9.42
N PRO A 111 -4.85 4.28 -8.12
CA PRO A 111 -5.68 5.38 -7.62
C PRO A 111 -5.00 6.75 -7.77
N LEU A 112 -3.68 6.84 -7.58
CA LEU A 112 -2.94 8.09 -7.75
C LEU A 112 -2.95 8.56 -9.21
N LEU A 113 -2.78 7.66 -10.18
CA LEU A 113 -2.90 7.98 -11.60
C LEU A 113 -4.30 8.46 -11.95
N LEU A 114 -5.34 7.76 -11.47
CA LEU A 114 -6.73 8.16 -11.68
C LEU A 114 -7.03 9.54 -11.07
N ALA A 115 -6.53 9.81 -9.86
CA ALA A 115 -6.67 11.11 -9.22
C ALA A 115 -5.97 12.23 -10.04
N GLY A 116 -4.77 11.95 -10.56
CA GLY A 116 -4.02 12.89 -11.41
C GLY A 116 -4.73 13.20 -12.73
N ILE A 117 -5.28 12.17 -13.40
CA ILE A 117 -6.08 12.33 -14.62
C ILE A 117 -7.33 13.17 -14.32
N PHE A 118 -8.04 12.86 -13.23
CA PHE A 118 -9.25 13.59 -12.85
C PHE A 118 -8.96 15.07 -12.54
N ALA A 119 -7.90 15.34 -11.78
CA ALA A 119 -7.44 16.70 -11.50
C ALA A 119 -7.11 17.46 -12.80
N SER A 120 -6.43 16.81 -13.75
CA SER A 120 -6.10 17.39 -15.05
C SER A 120 -7.34 17.76 -15.87
N ILE A 121 -8.37 16.90 -15.87
CA ILE A 121 -9.65 17.17 -16.55
C ILE A 121 -10.39 18.36 -15.90
N VAL A 122 -10.45 18.40 -14.56
CA VAL A 122 -11.12 19.48 -13.82
C VAL A 122 -10.43 20.82 -14.06
N LEU A 123 -9.09 20.85 -13.98
CA LEU A 123 -8.29 22.04 -14.25
C LEU A 123 -8.47 22.52 -15.71
N SER A 124 -8.48 21.61 -16.67
CA SER A 124 -8.70 21.92 -18.08
C SER A 124 -10.09 22.55 -18.34
N LYS A 125 -11.14 22.01 -17.71
CA LYS A 125 -12.50 22.58 -17.79
C LYS A 125 -12.58 23.96 -17.14
N ARG A 126 -11.93 24.17 -15.99
CA ARG A 126 -11.91 25.46 -15.29
C ARG A 126 -11.20 26.54 -16.11
N ARG A 127 -10.08 26.18 -16.76
CA ARG A 127 -9.34 27.08 -17.65
C ARG A 127 -10.16 27.51 -18.87
N ARG A 128 -10.87 26.58 -19.52
CA ARG A 128 -11.77 26.91 -20.65
C ARG A 128 -12.93 27.81 -20.24
N ARG A 129 -13.52 27.57 -19.06
CA ARG A 129 -14.61 28.41 -18.54
C ARG A 129 -14.14 29.84 -18.24
N ASN A 130 -12.96 30.01 -17.64
CA ASN A 130 -12.40 31.34 -17.39
C ASN A 130 -12.01 32.06 -18.69
N ALA A 131 -11.49 31.33 -19.69
CA ALA A 131 -11.16 31.90 -21.01
C ALA A 131 -12.42 32.32 -21.80
N GLY A 132 -13.50 31.54 -21.73
CA GLY A 132 -14.78 31.91 -22.36
C GLY A 132 -15.48 33.11 -21.72
N VAL A 133 -15.30 33.32 -20.42
CA VAL A 133 -15.82 34.52 -19.72
C VAL A 133 -15.06 35.79 -20.12
N LEU A 134 -13.76 35.69 -20.42
CA LEU A 134 -12.96 36.83 -20.90
C LEU A 134 -13.24 37.22 -22.36
N LEU A 135 -13.88 36.34 -23.14
CA LEU A 135 -14.20 36.57 -24.56
C LEU A 135 -15.69 36.86 -24.80
N GLY A 136 -16.54 36.78 -23.77
CA GLY A 136 -17.99 36.98 -23.86
C GLY A 136 -18.51 38.19 -23.08
N GLY A 137 -17.62 39.02 -22.54
CA GLY A 137 -17.96 40.28 -21.89
C GLY A 137 -17.82 41.45 -22.86
N ASP A 138 -18.67 41.49 -23.88
CA ASP A 138 -19.02 42.69 -24.67
C ASP A 138 -20.17 42.31 -25.61
N SER A 139 -21.41 42.41 -25.12
CA SER A 139 -22.65 42.63 -25.89
C SER A 139 -23.79 42.96 -24.93
#